data_AF-A0A1E4TD10-F1
#
_entry.id   AF-A0A1E4TD10-F1
#
_cell.length_a   1.000
_cell.length_b   1.000
_cell.length_c   1.000
_cell.angle_alpha   90.00
_cell.angle_beta   90.00
_cell.angle_gamma   90.00
#
_symmetry.space_group_name_H-M   'P 1'
#
loop_
_entity.id
_entity.type
_entity.pdbx_description
1 polymer ?
#
loop_
_entity_poly.entity_id
_entity_poly.type
_entity_poly.pdbx_seq_one_letter_code
_entity_poly.pdbx_strand_id
1 'polypeptide(L)'
;MEFDHASLPVESVEALRLRLSQLVHSLTLLEMAIAQRGATQAMHSQFQLILTQLTSLASTLALHSESLAQAVAFPLPSFPLATESKLLTTILRKKVLPEVESWQEKAEE
;
A
#
# COMPACT_ATOMS: atom_id res chain seq x y z
N MET A 1 18.66 24.76 -0.98
CA MET A 1 18.39 24.03 -2.23
C MET A 1 16.88 23.88 -2.28
N GLU A 2 16.22 24.66 -3.12
CA GLU A 2 14.76 24.70 -3.23
C GLU A 2 14.34 23.55 -4.13
N PHE A 3 13.49 22.65 -3.63
CA PHE A 3 13.02 21.51 -4.40
C PHE A 3 11.90 21.98 -5.34
N ASP A 4 12.05 21.74 -6.64
CA ASP A 4 10.96 21.98 -7.59
C ASP A 4 9.86 20.94 -7.36
N HIS A 5 8.75 21.38 -6.77
CA HIS A 5 7.61 20.54 -6.43
C HIS A 5 6.58 20.44 -7.58
N ALA A 6 6.77 21.17 -8.67
CA ALA A 6 5.77 21.29 -9.74
C ALA A 6 5.54 19.98 -10.52
N SER A 7 6.52 19.07 -10.52
CA SER A 7 6.44 17.78 -11.21
C SER A 7 6.05 16.61 -10.29
N LEU A 8 5.78 16.86 -9.00
CA LEU A 8 5.44 15.78 -8.08
C LEU A 8 3.97 15.37 -8.28
N PRO A 9 3.67 14.06 -8.37
CA PRO A 9 2.30 13.57 -8.55
C PRO A 9 1.54 13.56 -7.22
N VAL A 10 1.42 14.74 -6.59
CA VAL A 10 0.83 14.90 -5.24
C VAL A 10 -0.61 14.40 -5.22
N GLU A 11 -1.40 14.73 -6.24
CA GLU A 11 -2.79 14.29 -6.35
C GLU A 11 -2.90 12.76 -6.44
N SER A 12 -2.12 12.13 -7.31
CA SER A 12 -2.08 10.67 -7.47
C SER A 12 -1.69 9.96 -6.18
N VAL A 13 -0.66 10.47 -5.49
CA VAL A 13 -0.19 9.89 -4.21
C VAL A 13 -1.21 10.10 -3.10
N GLU A 14 -1.86 11.26 -3.04
CA GLU A 14 -2.89 11.55 -2.04
C GLU A 14 -4.14 10.68 -2.24
N ALA A 15 -4.58 10.51 -3.49
CA ALA A 15 -5.67 9.60 -3.83
C ALA A 15 -5.37 8.17 -3.37
N LEU A 16 -4.15 7.68 -3.60
CA LEU A 16 -3.70 6.38 -3.10
C LEU A 16 -3.64 6.33 -1.57
N ARG A 17 -3.12 7.38 -0.93
CA ARG A 17 -3.01 7.47 0.54
C ARG A 17 -4.38 7.30 1.20
N LEU A 18 -5.42 7.93 0.66
CA LEU A 18 -6.79 7.81 1.17
C LEU A 18 -7.32 6.37 1.05
N ARG A 19 -7.11 5.72 -0.10
CA ARG A 19 -7.53 4.32 -0.34
C ARG A 19 -6.77 3.33 0.56
N LEU A 20 -5.46 3.49 0.68
CA LEU A 20 -4.63 2.66 1.56
C LEU A 20 -5.03 2.83 3.03
N SER A 21 -5.33 4.05 3.45
CA SER A 21 -5.77 4.34 4.83
C SER A 21 -7.11 3.65 5.15
N GLN A 22 -8.05 3.66 4.19
CA GLN A 22 -9.34 2.95 4.30
C GLN A 22 -9.13 1.44 4.42
N LEU A 23 -8.24 0.87 3.58
CA LEU A 23 -7.92 -0.55 3.60
C LEU A 23 -7.28 -0.98 4.93
N VAL A 24 -6.30 -0.22 5.42
CA VAL A 24 -5.65 -0.48 6.72
C VAL A 24 -6.68 -0.46 7.84
N HIS A 25 -7.57 0.52 7.86
CA HIS A 25 -8.63 0.59 8.87
C HIS A 25 -9.54 -0.65 8.83
N SER A 26 -9.99 -1.07 7.65
CA SER A 26 -10.81 -2.27 7.49
C SER A 26 -10.07 -3.56 7.86
N LEU A 27 -8.77 -3.66 7.60
CA LEU A 27 -7.94 -4.79 8.03
C LEU A 27 -7.83 -4.86 9.56
N THR A 28 -7.64 -3.74 10.24
CA THR A 28 -7.65 -3.70 11.72
C THR A 28 -9.00 -4.15 12.28
N LEU A 29 -10.11 -3.73 11.68
CA LEU A 29 -11.44 -4.19 12.09
C LEU A 29 -11.65 -5.68 11.85
N LEU A 30 -11.13 -6.22 10.74
CA LEU A 30 -11.16 -7.66 10.47
C LEU A 30 -10.33 -8.42 11.51
N GLU A 31 -9.13 -7.95 11.85
CA GLU A 31 -8.29 -8.55 12.89
C GLU A 31 -9.01 -8.62 14.24
N MET A 32 -9.66 -7.52 14.64
CA MET A 32 -10.50 -7.47 15.85
C MET A 32 -11.67 -8.47 15.79
N ALA A 33 -12.33 -8.59 14.64
CA ALA A 33 -13.43 -9.53 14.44
C ALA A 33 -12.97 -10.99 14.51
N ILE A 34 -11.78 -11.30 13.99
CA ILE A 34 -11.17 -12.64 14.07
C ILE A 34 -10.83 -13.01 15.51
N ALA A 35 -10.32 -12.05 16.29
CA ALA A 35 -10.01 -12.25 17.70
C ALA A 35 -11.27 -12.53 18.55
N GLN A 36 -12.44 -12.02 18.12
CA GLN A 36 -13.70 -12.20 18.83
C GLN A 36 -14.39 -13.53 18.44
N ARG A 37 -14.42 -14.48 19.37
CA ARG A 37 -15.09 -15.79 19.16
C ARG A 37 -16.57 -15.60 18.79
N GLY A 38 -16.99 -16.22 17.69
CA GLY A 38 -18.40 -16.24 17.25
C GLY A 38 -18.81 -15.13 16.27
N ALA A 39 -17.90 -14.23 15.88
CA ALA A 39 -18.19 -13.09 15.01
C ALA A 39 -18.11 -13.42 13.49
N THR A 40 -18.54 -14.62 13.06
CA THR A 40 -18.40 -15.08 11.67
C THR A 40 -19.08 -14.17 10.65
N GLN A 41 -20.26 -13.62 10.97
CA GLN A 41 -20.96 -12.68 10.09
C GLN A 41 -20.22 -11.35 9.99
N ALA A 42 -19.69 -10.81 11.10
CA ALA A 42 -18.91 -9.58 11.10
C ALA A 42 -17.62 -9.76 10.28
N MET A 43 -16.93 -10.89 10.44
CA MET A 43 -15.75 -11.24 9.65
C MET A 43 -16.06 -11.29 8.15
N HIS A 44 -17.17 -11.95 7.76
CA HIS A 44 -17.58 -12.02 6.36
C HIS A 44 -17.88 -10.63 5.78
N SER A 45 -18.61 -9.80 6.50
CA SER A 45 -18.92 -8.43 6.06
C SER A 45 -17.66 -7.57 5.91
N GLN A 46 -16.71 -7.65 6.84
CA GLN A 46 -15.44 -6.94 6.73
C GLN A 46 -14.60 -7.46 5.55
N PHE A 47 -14.61 -8.77 5.30
CA PHE A 47 -13.93 -9.35 4.14
C PHE A 47 -14.51 -8.84 2.82
N GLN A 48 -15.83 -8.78 2.67
CA GLN A 48 -16.47 -8.23 1.47
C GLN A 48 -16.14 -6.74 1.26
N LEU A 49 -16.09 -5.97 2.34
CA LEU A 49 -15.67 -4.58 2.30
C LEU A 49 -14.23 -4.44 1.81
N ILE A 50 -13.31 -5.27 2.34
CA ILE A 50 -11.91 -5.30 1.92
C ILE A 50 -11.79 -5.64 0.43
N LEU A 51 -12.55 -6.61 -0.10
CA LEU A 51 -12.54 -6.93 -1.52
C LEU A 51 -12.95 -5.73 -2.40
N THR A 52 -13.97 -5.00 -1.97
CA THR A 52 -14.43 -3.79 -2.67
C THR A 52 -13.36 -2.70 -2.64
N GLN A 53 -12.72 -2.50 -1.48
CA GLN A 53 -11.63 -1.53 -1.32
C GLN A 53 -10.39 -1.89 -2.13
N LEU A 54 -10.02 -3.17 -2.21
CA LEU A 54 -8.91 -3.65 -3.04
C LEU A 54 -9.19 -3.40 -4.52
N THR A 55 -10.40 -3.66 -4.99
CA THR A 55 -10.81 -3.38 -6.38
C THR A 55 -10.74 -1.88 -6.67
N SER A 56 -11.18 -1.04 -5.74
CA SER A 56 -11.08 0.42 -5.86
C SER A 56 -9.63 0.91 -5.85
N LEU A 57 -8.77 0.34 -5.00
CA LEU A 57 -7.35 0.65 -4.94
C LEU A 57 -6.65 0.26 -6.24
N ALA A 58 -6.90 -0.94 -6.77
CA ALA A 58 -6.35 -1.40 -8.04
C ALA A 58 -6.78 -0.48 -9.21
N SER A 59 -8.04 -0.05 -9.23
CA SER A 59 -8.54 0.89 -10.23
C SER A 59 -7.86 2.26 -10.13
N THR A 60 -7.62 2.75 -8.90
CA THR A 60 -6.92 4.01 -8.64
C THR A 60 -5.44 3.92 -9.06
N LEU A 61 -4.78 2.79 -8.78
CA LEU A 61 -3.41 2.53 -9.22
C LEU A 61 -3.30 2.51 -10.75
N ALA A 62 -4.24 1.87 -11.43
CA ALA A 62 -4.28 1.82 -12.89
C ALA A 62 -4.49 3.21 -13.50
N LEU A 63 -5.41 4.01 -12.93
CA LEU A 63 -5.72 5.37 -13.39
C LEU A 63 -4.50 6.29 -13.33
N HIS A 64 -3.69 6.19 -12.28
CA HIS A 64 -2.51 7.04 -12.08
C HIS A 64 -1.18 6.36 -12.45
N SER A 65 -1.23 5.22 -13.15
CA SER A 65 -0.06 4.36 -13.39
C SER A 65 1.11 5.08 -14.07
N GLU A 66 0.85 5.86 -15.11
CA GLU A 66 1.87 6.64 -15.83
C GLU A 66 2.55 7.67 -14.93
N SER A 67 1.74 8.43 -14.19
CA SER A 67 2.19 9.47 -13.26
C SER A 67 3.05 8.88 -12.12
N LEU A 68 2.66 7.72 -11.59
CA LEU A 68 3.38 7.02 -10.54
C LEU A 68 4.66 6.34 -11.05
N ALA A 69 4.67 5.86 -12.29
CA ALA A 69 5.84 5.22 -12.90
C ALA A 69 7.00 6.22 -13.12
N GLN A 70 6.68 7.49 -13.36
CA GLN A 70 7.67 8.56 -13.50
C GLN A 70 8.18 9.09 -12.14
N ALA A 71 7.50 8.75 -11.04
CA ALA A 71 7.84 9.23 -9.72
C ALA A 71 9.01 8.43 -9.11
N VAL A 72 10.02 9.14 -8.62
CA VAL A 72 11.15 8.54 -7.88
C VAL A 72 11.04 8.91 -6.40
N ALA A 73 10.84 7.91 -5.55
CA ALA A 73 10.84 8.09 -4.10
C ALA A 73 12.27 8.09 -3.56
N PHE A 74 12.64 9.13 -2.81
CA PHE A 74 13.94 9.27 -2.14
C PHE A 74 13.76 9.93 -0.76
N PRO A 75 14.65 9.66 0.21
CA PRO A 75 14.59 10.30 1.52
C PRO A 75 14.87 11.80 1.41
N LEU A 76 14.12 12.61 2.16
CA LEU A 76 14.43 14.04 2.29
C LEU A 76 15.78 14.24 2.99
N PRO A 77 16.48 15.37 2.78
CA PRO A 77 17.75 15.66 3.46
C PRO A 77 17.64 15.69 5.00
N SER A 78 16.42 15.88 5.52
CA SER A 78 16.11 15.84 6.95
C SER A 78 15.96 14.43 7.53
N PHE A 79 15.94 13.39 6.70
CA PHE A 79 15.77 12.02 7.16
C PHE A 79 17.06 11.50 7.84
N PRO A 80 16.99 10.89 9.04
CA PRO A 80 18.17 10.48 9.79
C PRO A 80 18.79 9.18 9.26
N LEU A 81 19.50 9.28 8.13
CA LEU A 81 20.12 8.14 7.44
C LEU A 81 21.10 7.34 8.32
N ALA A 82 21.82 8.02 9.22
CA ALA A 82 22.82 7.38 10.07
C ALA A 82 22.20 6.41 11.10
N THR A 83 20.99 6.70 11.61
CA THR A 83 20.34 5.90 12.66
C THR A 83 19.25 4.99 12.10
N GLU A 84 18.56 5.40 11.03
CA GLU A 84 17.35 4.73 10.54
C GLU A 84 17.47 4.15 9.12
N SER A 85 18.70 3.86 8.67
CA SER A 85 18.95 3.26 7.35
C SER A 85 18.12 1.99 7.08
N LYS A 86 17.97 1.11 8.09
CA LYS A 86 17.14 -0.12 7.95
C LYS A 86 15.66 0.20 7.71
N LEU A 87 15.11 1.18 8.40
CA LEU A 87 13.72 1.61 8.24
C LEU A 87 13.51 2.15 6.82
N LEU A 88 14.44 2.98 6.33
CA LEU A 88 14.39 3.49 4.97
C LEU A 88 14.33 2.38 3.92
N THR A 89 15.21 1.38 4.04
CA THR A 89 15.21 0.23 3.11
C THR A 89 13.93 -0.59 3.17
N THR A 90 13.24 -0.56 4.31
CA THR A 90 11.96 -1.26 4.49
C THR A 90 10.83 -0.48 3.81
N ILE A 91 10.77 0.84 4.02
CA ILE A 91 9.75 1.72 3.42
C ILE A 91 9.88 1.77 1.89
N LEU A 92 11.11 1.83 1.37
CA LEU A 92 11.39 1.91 -0.06
C LEU A 92 11.58 0.53 -0.73
N ARG A 93 11.22 -0.55 -0.04
CA ARG A 93 11.36 -1.92 -0.58
C ARG A 93 10.46 -2.09 -1.81
N LYS A 94 11.06 -2.44 -2.95
CA LYS A 94 10.34 -2.82 -4.19
C LYS A 94 10.15 -4.32 -4.36
N LYS A 95 10.98 -5.13 -3.71
CA LYS A 95 10.92 -6.60 -3.84
C LYS A 95 9.66 -7.13 -3.15
N VAL A 96 8.85 -7.89 -3.88
CA VAL A 96 7.68 -8.60 -3.35
C VAL A 96 8.08 -9.66 -2.30
N LEU A 97 7.10 -10.27 -1.65
CA LEU A 97 7.35 -11.35 -0.69
C LEU A 97 7.68 -12.65 -1.44
N PRO A 98 8.61 -13.49 -0.93
CA PRO A 98 9.00 -14.73 -1.60
C PRO A 98 7.83 -15.69 -1.87
N GLU A 99 6.83 -15.70 -0.99
CA GLU A 99 5.62 -16.50 -1.15
C GLU A 99 4.83 -16.07 -2.39
N VAL A 100 4.76 -14.76 -2.65
CA VAL A 100 4.07 -14.21 -3.83
C VAL A 100 4.86 -14.51 -5.09
N GLU A 101 6.20 -14.44 -5.06
CA GLU A 101 7.07 -14.85 -6.19
C GLU A 101 6.79 -16.31 -6.56
N SER A 102 6.74 -17.21 -5.57
CA SER A 102 6.43 -18.63 -5.80
C SER A 102 5.02 -18.86 -6.39
N TRP A 103 4.03 -18.05 -6.01
CA TRP A 103 2.69 -18.16 -6.57
C TRP A 103 2.62 -17.70 -8.02
N GLN A 104 3.42 -16.70 -8.40
CA GLN A 104 3.53 -16.23 -9.79
C GLN A 104 4.18 -17.30 -10.66
N GLU A 105 5.31 -17.88 -10.22
CA GLU A 105 6.00 -18.96 -10.94
C GLU A 105 5.05 -20.15 -11.20
N LYS A 106 4.29 -20.59 -10.19
CA LYS A 106 3.32 -21.69 -10.33
C LYS A 106 2.12 -21.37 -11.24
N ALA A 107 1.79 -20.10 -11.43
CA ALA A 107 0.69 -19.70 -12.31
C ALA A 107 1.12 -19.58 -13.78
N GLU A 108 2.42 -19.46 -14.03
CA GLU A 108 3.02 -19.41 -15.36
C GLU A 108 3.37 -20.80 -15.91
N GLU A 109 3.50 -21.81 -15.04
CA GLU A 109 3.61 -23.26 -15.36
C GLU A 109 2.27 -23.87 -15.82
#